data_AF-A0A504IX15-F1
#
_entry.id   AF-A0A504IX15-F1
#
_cell.length_a   1.000
_cell.length_b   1.000
_cell.length_c   1.000
_cell.angle_alpha   90.00
_cell.angle_beta   90.00
_cell.angle_gamma   90.00
#
_symmetry.space_group_name_H-M   'P 1'
#
loop_
_entity.id
_entity.type
_entity.pdbx_description
1 polymer ?
#
loop_
_entity_poly.entity_id
_entity_poly.type
_entity_poly.pdbx_seq_one_letter_code
_entity_poly.pdbx_strand_id
1 'polypeptide(L)' 'MKFSKNTKKAGLALVGSMLGFIIAKKYSPKETYPFILIGGFIGNCLGEELIHEENKGTMPHYKNLYKHPIDY' A
#
# COMPACT_ATOMS: atom_id res chain seq x y z
N MET A 1 7.26 -9.72 -11.92
CA MET A 1 7.28 -10.03 -10.47
C MET A 1 6.08 -9.38 -9.81
N LYS A 2 5.27 -10.13 -9.03
CA LYS A 2 4.18 -9.53 -8.23
C LYS A 2 4.80 -8.91 -6.98
N PHE A 3 4.83 -7.59 -6.89
CA PHE A 3 5.32 -6.90 -5.70
C PHE A 3 4.37 -7.13 -4.51
N SER A 4 4.95 -7.43 -3.35
CA SER A 4 4.19 -7.59 -2.11
C SER A 4 3.55 -6.26 -1.69
N LYS A 5 2.49 -6.32 -0.89
CA LYS A 5 1.85 -5.12 -0.34
C LYS A 5 2.82 -4.27 0.45
N ASN A 6 3.63 -4.90 1.29
CA ASN A 6 4.60 -4.20 2.11
C ASN A 6 5.63 -3.49 1.22
N THR A 7 6.03 -4.11 0.11
CA THR A 7 6.91 -3.47 -0.88
C THR A 7 6.26 -2.26 -1.54
N LYS A 8 4.97 -2.35 -1.89
CA LYS A 8 4.22 -1.22 -2.45
C LYS A 8 4.04 -0.09 -1.44
N LYS A 9 3.73 -0.40 -0.17
CA LYS A 9 3.59 0.57 0.93
C LYS A 9 4.91 1.26 1.24
N ALA A 10 6.00 0.50 1.33
CA ALA A 10 7.35 1.03 1.48
C ALA A 10 7.75 1.91 0.30
N GLY A 11 7.34 1.56 -0.92
CA GLY A 11 7.55 2.40 -2.11
C GLY A 11 6.85 3.75 -2.01
N LEU A 12 5.59 3.78 -1.56
CA LEU A 12 4.86 5.04 -1.35
C LEU A 12 5.44 5.87 -0.20
N ALA A 13 5.85 5.25 0.90
CA ALA A 13 6.56 5.93 1.98
C ALA A 13 7.90 6.54 1.50
N LEU A 14 8.64 5.84 0.65
CA LEU A 14 9.88 6.34 0.06
C LEU A 14 9.63 7.54 -0.85
N VAL A 15 8.62 7.46 -1.73
CA VAL A 15 8.23 8.56 -2.62
C VAL A 15 7.81 9.79 -1.81
N GLY A 16 6.99 9.59 -0.78
CA GLY A 16 6.58 10.67 0.13
C GLY A 16 7.77 11.32 0.84
N SER A 17 8.72 10.52 1.33
CA SER A 17 9.95 11.01 1.96
C SER A 17 10.81 11.85 1.00
N MET A 18 10.92 11.41 -0.25
CA MET A 18 11.64 12.15 -1.30
C MET A 18 10.96 13.47 -1.66
N LEU A 19 9.62 13.51 -1.71
CA LEU A 19 8.87 14.75 -1.92
C LEU A 19 9.09 15.72 -0.75
N GLY A 20 9.08 15.21 0.49
CA GLY A 20 9.44 15.99 1.68
C GLY A 20 10.84 16.61 1.56
N PHE A 21 11.84 15.84 1.14
CA PHE A 21 13.19 16.34 0.87
C PHE A 21 13.23 17.46 -0.18
N ILE A 22 12.55 17.29 -1.31
CA ILE A 22 12.52 18.28 -2.39
C ILE A 22 11.89 19.59 -1.91
N ILE A 23 10.79 19.51 -1.16
CA ILE A 23 10.11 20.67 -0.58
C ILE A 23 11.04 21.37 0.42
N ALA A 24 11.67 20.62 1.33
CA ALA A 24 12.57 21.19 2.31
C ALA A 24 13.76 21.90 1.67
N LYS A 25 14.35 21.31 0.63
CA LYS A 25 15.46 21.92 -0.11
C LYS A 25 15.08 23.29 -0.71
N LYS A 26 13.81 23.49 -1.07
CA LYS A 26 13.31 24.75 -1.64
C LYS A 26 12.94 25.78 -0.57
N TYR A 27 12.33 25.38 0.54
CA TYR A 27 11.74 26.32 1.51
C TYR A 27 12.53 26.45 2.81
N SER A 28 13.08 25.36 3.35
CA SER A 28 13.77 25.36 4.64
C SER A 28 14.82 24.23 4.71
N PRO A 29 16.02 24.44 4.15
CA PRO A 29 17.05 23.39 4.05
C PRO A 29 17.55 22.91 5.43
N LYS A 30 17.44 23.74 6.46
CA LYS A 30 17.83 23.40 7.83
C LYS A 30 16.85 22.43 8.51
N GLU A 31 15.61 22.37 8.04
CA GLU A 31 14.54 21.54 8.59
C GLU A 31 14.25 20.30 7.74
N THR A 32 15.19 19.93 6.88
CA THR A 32 15.05 18.80 5.94
C THR A 32 14.60 17.50 6.59
N TYR A 33 15.12 17.16 7.77
CA TYR A 33 14.78 15.92 8.45
C TYR A 33 13.29 15.83 8.85
N PRO A 34 12.70 16.83 9.53
CA PRO A 34 11.26 16.90 9.74
C PRO A 34 10.40 16.73 8.48
N PHE A 35 10.74 17.42 7.39
CA PHE A 35 9.99 17.34 6.14
C PHE A 35 10.06 15.94 5.49
N ILE A 36 11.22 15.28 5.54
CA ILE A 36 11.37 13.88 5.10
C ILE A 36 10.45 12.97 5.91
N LEU A 37 10.45 13.11 7.24
CA LEU A 37 9.64 12.28 8.13
C LEU A 37 8.14 12.46 7.87
N ILE A 38 7.69 13.71 7.75
CA ILE A 38 6.28 14.03 7.45
C ILE A 38 5.89 13.48 6.08
N GLY A 39 6.73 13.68 5.07
CA GLY A 39 6.50 13.13 3.73
C GLY A 39 6.39 11.62 3.73
N GLY A 40 7.29 10.93 4.44
CA GLY A 40 7.27 9.48 4.58
C GLY A 40 6.04 8.96 5.32
N PHE A 41 5.63 9.67 6.38
CA PHE A 41 4.41 9.35 7.13
C PHE A 41 3.16 9.47 6.24
N ILE A 42 3.01 10.57 5.49
CA ILE A 42 1.90 10.76 4.54
C ILE A 42 1.90 9.65 3.48
N GLY A 43 3.06 9.35 2.88
CA GLY A 43 3.18 8.28 1.90
C GLY A 43 2.81 6.91 2.45
N ASN A 44 3.12 6.65 3.72
CA ASN A 44 2.74 5.42 4.41
C ASN A 44 1.23 5.33 4.66
N CYS A 45 0.59 6.41 5.10
CA CYS A 45 -0.87 6.48 5.28
C CYS A 45 -1.60 6.27 3.95
N LEU A 46 -1.18 6.95 2.89
CA LEU A 46 -1.74 6.76 1.55
C LEU A 46 -1.55 5.33 1.04
N GLY A 47 -0.39 4.73 1.31
CA GLY A 47 -0.16 3.32 0.96
C GLY A 47 -1.04 2.35 1.74
N GLU A 48 -1.43 2.69 2.95
CA GLU A 48 -2.38 1.91 3.75
C GLU A 48 -3.79 1.97 3.16
N GLU A 49 -4.22 3.16 2.74
CA GLU A 49 -5.57 3.41 2.24
C GLU A 49 -5.74 2.98 0.77
N LEU A 50 -4.72 3.15 -0.09
CA LEU A 50 -4.83 2.87 -1.52
C LEU A 50 -4.49 1.40 -1.87
N ILE A 51 -3.63 0.74 -1.10
CA ILE A 51 -3.20 -0.65 -1.37
C ILE A 51 -4.15 -1.62 -0.66
N HIS A 52 -5.36 -1.73 -1.23
CA HIS A 52 -6.33 -2.75 -0.84
C HIS A 52 -5.80 -4.16 -1.11
N GLU A 53 -6.27 -5.14 -0.33
CA GLU A 53 -6.00 -6.55 -0.67
C GLU A 53 -6.65 -6.83 -2.00
N GLU A 54 -5.85 -7.17 -3.02
CA GLU A 54 -6.33 -8.06 -4.06
C GLU A 54 -6.84 -9.28 -3.30
N ASN A 55 -8.16 -9.33 -3.15
CA ASN A 55 -8.87 -10.39 -2.49
C ASN A 55 -8.54 -11.67 -3.26
N LYS A 56 -7.53 -12.41 -2.80
CA LYS A 56 -7.21 -13.76 -3.30
C LYS A 56 -8.30 -14.69 -2.78
N GLY A 57 -9.52 -14.52 -3.25
CA GLY A 57 -10.65 -15.09 -2.54
C GLY A 57 -12.03 -14.94 -3.15
N THR A 58 -12.22 -14.40 -4.36
CA THR A 58 -13.43 -14.76 -5.12
C THR A 58 -13.13 -16.01 -5.91
N MET A 59 -13.12 -17.16 -5.23
CA MET A 59 -13.52 -18.39 -5.91
C MET A 59 -14.92 -18.10 -6.49
N PRO A 60 -15.12 -18.28 -7.80
CA PRO A 60 -16.43 -18.07 -8.37
C PRO A 60 -17.44 -19.01 -7.68
N HIS A 61 -18.56 -18.43 -7.26
CA HIS A 61 -19.61 -19.05 -6.44
C HIS A 61 -20.25 -20.32 -7.06
N TYR A 62 -19.83 -20.75 -8.25
CA TYR A 62 -20.42 -21.90 -8.96
C TYR A 62 -19.99 -23.27 -8.40
N LYS A 63 -18.96 -23.38 -7.55
CA LYS A 63 -18.54 -24.69 -6.99
C LYS A 63 -19.26 -25.11 -5.70
N ASN A 64 -20.18 -24.31 -5.18
CA ASN A 64 -21.02 -24.72 -4.04
C ASN A 64 -22.38 -25.33 -4.46
N LEU A 65 -22.61 -25.59 -5.75
CA LEU A 65 -23.84 -26.24 -6.23
C LEU A 65 -23.79 -27.77 -6.30
N TYR A 66 -22.66 -28.42 -5.94
CA TYR A 66 -22.50 -29.89 -6.01
C TYR A 66 -21.92 -30.51 -4.72
N LYS A 67 -22.44 -30.09 -3.56
CA LYS A 67 -22.32 -30.76 -2.26
C LYS A 67 -23.67 -30.52 -1.59
N HIS A 68 -24.66 -31.41 -1.55
CA HIS A 68 -24.79 -32.86 -1.35
C HIS A 68 -26.27 -33.22 -1.68
N PRO A 69 -26.81 -34.45 -1.52
CA PRO A 69 -26.26 -35.80 -1.47
C PRO A 69 -26.90 -36.72 -2.55
N ILE A 70 -26.26 -37.83 -2.94
CA ILE A 70 -27.02 -39.00 -3.40
C ILE A 70 -26.49 -40.18 -2.61
N ASP A 71 -27.12 -40.41 -1.46
CA ASP A 71 -27.18 -41.73 -0.84
C ASP A 71 -28.21 -42.54 -1.64
N TYR A 72 -27.74 -43.54 -2.38
CA TYR A 72 -28.48 -44.76 -2.74
C TYR A 72 -27.48 -45.90 -2.88
#